data_AF-A0AB35YQU1-F1
#
_entry.id   AF-A0AB35YQU1-F1
#
_cell.length_a   1.000
_cell.length_b   1.000
_cell.length_c   1.000
_cell.angle_alpha   90.00
_cell.angle_beta   90.00
_cell.angle_gamma   90.00
#
_symmetry.space_group_name_H-M   'P 1'
#
loop_
_entity.id
_entity.type
_entity.pdbx_description
1 polymer ?
#
loop_
_entity_poly.entity_id
_entity_poly.type
_entity_poly.pdbx_seq_one_letter_code
_entity_poly.pdbx_strand_id
1 'polypeptide(L)' 'MLKRFFKNKNDEKWQGGNPNGRPKLTINELKLLHLKDAGKSNREIARLLGVSEATIRRPLKELK' A
#
# COMPACT_ATOMS: atom_id res chain seq x y z
N MET A 1 17.94 -12.57 23.63
CA MET A 1 17.00 -13.34 22.80
C MET A 1 16.57 -12.51 21.60
N LEU A 2 16.28 -13.18 20.48
CA LEU A 2 16.40 -12.76 19.08
C LEU A 2 15.86 -11.37 18.68
N LYS A 3 16.77 -10.50 18.18
CA LYS A 3 16.47 -9.47 17.17
C LYS A 3 16.22 -10.20 15.83
N ARG A 4 14.97 -10.19 15.33
CA ARG A 4 14.63 -10.58 13.94
C ARG A 4 14.03 -9.34 13.28
N PHE A 5 14.84 -8.45 12.69
CA PHE A 5 15.34 -8.55 11.32
C PHE A 5 14.29 -9.10 10.33
N PHE A 6 13.18 -8.39 10.18
CA PHE A 6 12.41 -8.42 8.93
C PHE A 6 12.72 -7.14 8.15
N LYS A 7 13.94 -7.07 7.61
CA LYS A 7 14.31 -6.09 6.59
C LYS A 7 13.72 -6.59 5.28
N ASN A 8 12.55 -6.10 4.92
CA ASN A 8 11.98 -6.38 3.62
C ASN A 8 12.83 -5.65 2.56
N LYS A 9 13.32 -6.40 1.57
CA LYS A 9 14.46 -6.04 0.73
C LYS A 9 14.03 -5.67 -0.70
N ASN A 10 12.85 -5.06 -0.84
CA ASN A 10 12.26 -4.70 -2.14
C ASN A 10 11.99 -3.18 -2.32
N ASP A 11 12.46 -2.32 -1.40
CA ASP A 11 12.48 -0.87 -1.61
C ASP A 11 13.69 -0.46 -2.47
N GLU A 12 13.87 -1.09 -3.64
CA GLU A 12 14.82 -0.64 -4.65
C GLU A 12 14.37 0.72 -5.22
N LYS A 13 14.73 1.76 -4.45
CA LYS A 13 15.26 3.05 -4.86
C LYS A 13 14.55 3.74 -6.03
N TRP A 14 13.37 4.29 -5.75
CA TRP A 14 12.83 5.40 -6.53
C TRP A 14 13.71 6.65 -6.31
N GLN A 15 14.51 7.03 -7.32
CA GLN A 15 15.44 8.17 -7.26
C GLN A 15 14.85 9.49 -7.82
N GLY A 16 13.53 9.57 -7.96
CA GLY A 16 12.85 10.73 -8.57
C GLY A 16 11.78 11.31 -7.66
N GLY A 17 12.15 12.28 -6.82
CA GLY A 17 11.17 13.04 -6.05
C GLY A 17 11.81 14.29 -5.49
N ASN A 18 11.09 15.41 -5.53
CA ASN A 18 11.51 16.61 -4.80
C ASN A 18 11.70 16.20 -3.32
N PRO A 19 12.88 16.42 -2.72
CA PRO A 19 13.16 16.02 -1.33
C PRO A 19 12.21 16.65 -0.32
N ASN A 20 11.55 17.76 -0.68
CA ASN A 20 10.54 18.45 0.14
C ASN A 20 9.09 17.99 -0.17
N GLY A 21 8.92 17.00 -1.04
CA GLY A 21 7.61 16.47 -1.40
C GLY A 21 6.98 15.60 -0.31
N ARG A 22 5.66 15.42 -0.37
CA ARG A 22 4.97 14.50 0.53
C ARG A 22 5.47 13.06 0.27
N PRO A 23 5.84 12.29 1.32
CA PRO A 23 6.28 10.91 1.13
C PRO A 23 5.20 10.08 0.43
N LYS A 24 5.63 9.21 -0.48
CA LYS A 24 4.73 8.30 -1.19
C LYS A 24 4.08 7.37 -0.17
N LEU A 25 2.76 7.26 -0.21
CA LEU A 25 2.04 6.30 0.62
C LEU A 25 2.28 4.90 0.07
N THR A 26 2.98 4.07 0.84
CA THR A 26 3.18 2.65 0.52
C THR A 26 1.97 1.85 1.03
N ILE A 27 1.05 1.53 0.12
CA ILE A 27 -0.04 0.61 0.42
C ILE A 27 0.47 -0.81 0.18
N ASN A 28 0.25 -1.70 1.15
CA ASN A 28 0.57 -3.11 0.98
C ASN A 28 -0.46 -3.77 0.05
N GLU A 29 -0.05 -4.05 -1.18
CA GLU A 29 -0.88 -4.61 -2.25
C GLU A 29 -1.45 -5.99 -1.88
N LEU A 30 -0.67 -6.84 -1.19
CA LEU A 30 -1.14 -8.15 -0.73
C LEU A 30 -2.33 -8.00 0.23
N LYS A 31 -2.24 -7.04 1.16
CA LYS A 31 -3.33 -6.77 2.11
C LYS A 31 -4.56 -6.23 1.40
N LEU A 32 -4.39 -5.45 0.34
CA LEU A 32 -5.47 -4.95 -0.50
C LEU A 32 -6.19 -6.09 -1.23
N LEU A 33 -5.43 -7.02 -1.82
CA LEU A 33 -5.96 -8.19 -2.53
C LEU A 33 -6.72 -9.12 -1.57
N HIS A 34 -6.15 -9.45 -0.42
CA HIS A 34 -6.83 -10.27 0.60
C HIS A 34 -8.17 -9.67 1.05
N LEU A 35 -8.24 -8.34 1.23
CA LEU A 35 -9.49 -7.67 1.60
C LEU A 35 -10.50 -7.69 0.44
N LYS A 36 -10.03 -7.68 -0.80
CA LYS A 36 -10.88 -7.76 -1.99
C LYS A 36 -11.44 -9.16 -2.18
N ASP A 37 -10.62 -10.19 -1.98
CA ASP A 37 -11.03 -11.59 -2.00
C ASP A 37 -12.03 -11.90 -0.87
N ALA A 38 -11.88 -11.23 0.27
CA ALA A 38 -12.87 -11.25 1.37
C ALA A 38 -14.20 -10.54 1.03
N GLY A 39 -14.37 -10.03 -0.20
CA GLY A 39 -15.59 -9.40 -0.68
C GLY A 39 -15.82 -7.97 -0.18
N LYS A 40 -14.82 -7.31 0.40
CA LYS A 40 -14.98 -5.95 0.91
C LYS A 40 -15.11 -4.93 -0.23
N SER A 41 -15.97 -3.94 -0.02
CA SER A 41 -16.09 -2.79 -0.91
C SER A 41 -14.88 -1.88 -0.78
N ASN A 42 -14.55 -1.15 -1.85
CA ASN A 42 -13.39 -0.25 -1.86
C ASN A 42 -13.46 0.80 -0.73
N ARG A 43 -14.68 1.26 -0.40
CA ARG A 43 -14.94 2.21 0.69
C ARG A 43 -14.68 1.61 2.08
N GLU A 44 -15.01 0.34 2.30
CA GLU A 44 -14.68 -0.35 3.55
C GLU A 44 -13.18 -0.58 3.68
N ILE A 45 -12.52 -1.00 2.60
CA ILE A 45 -11.06 -1.18 2.57
C ILE A 45 -10.37 0.16 2.88
N ALA A 46 -10.89 1.27 2.34
CA ALA A 46 -10.39 2.62 2.61
C ALA A 46 -10.45 2.97 4.10
N ARG A 47 -11.60 2.71 4.73
CA ARG A 47 -11.80 2.92 6.16
C ARG A 47 -10.88 2.05 7.01
N LEU A 48 -10.74 0.77 6.65
CA LEU A 48 -9.88 -0.19 7.38
C LEU A 48 -8.39 0.19 7.30
N LEU A 49 -7.96 0.77 6.18
CA LEU A 49 -6.58 1.18 5.96
C LEU A 49 -6.31 2.64 6.36
N GLY A 50 -7.34 3.42 6.72
CA GLY A 50 -7.20 4.83 7.07
C GLY A 50 -6.81 5.71 5.87
N VAL A 51 -7.19 5.32 4.66
CA VAL A 51 -6.85 6.02 3.42
C VAL A 51 -8.09 6.49 2.69
N SER A 52 -7.91 7.37 1.69
CA SER A 52 -9.02 7.75 0.81
C SER A 52 -9.35 6.62 -0.17
N GLU A 53 -10.59 6.52 -0.59
CA GLU A 53 -11.03 5.55 -1.60
C GLU A 53 -10.29 5.73 -2.95
N ALA A 54 -9.97 6.98 -3.31
CA ALA A 54 -9.19 7.30 -4.50
C ALA A 54 -7.78 6.69 -4.44
N THR A 55 -7.19 6.59 -3.25
CA THR A 55 -5.87 5.97 -3.03
C THR A 55 -5.90 4.46 -3.28
N ILE A 56 -7.06 3.80 -3.09
CA ILE A 56 -7.24 2.37 -3.37
C ILE A 56 -7.52 2.09 -4.84
N ARG A 57 -8.24 2.99 -5.52
CA ARG A 57 -8.55 2.85 -6.95
C ARG A 57 -7.31 2.80 -7.84
N ARG A 58 -6.24 3.50 -7.47
CA ARG A 58 -4.99 3.53 -8.23
C ARG A 58 -4.32 2.15 -8.31
N PRO A 59 -3.93 1.50 -7.19
CA PRO A 59 -3.31 0.18 -7.23
C PRO A 59 -4.23 -0.90 -7.82
N LEU A 60 -5.55 -0.83 -7.59
CA LEU A 60 -6.50 -1.76 -8.23
C LEU A 60 -6.53 -1.67 -9.76
N LYS A 61 -6.21 -0.50 -10.33
CA LYS A 61 -6.13 -0.33 -11.79
C LYS A 61 -4.84 -0.95 -12.35
N GLU A 62 -3.76 -0.91 -11.59
CA GLU A 62 -2.45 -1.46 -11.99
C GLU A 62 -2.38 -2.98 -11.84
N LEU A 63 -3.22 -3.57 -10.98
CA LEU A 63 -3.35 -5.02 -10.76
C LEU A 63 -4.22 -5.76 -11.79
N LYS A 64 -4.80 -5.06 -12.78
CA LYS A 64 -5.72 -5.62 -13.77
C LYS A 64 -5.02 -5.82 -15.11
#